data_AF-A0A1D1W9C5-F1
#
_entry.id   AF-A0A1D1W9C5-F1
#
_cell.length_a   1.000
_cell.length_b   1.000
_cell.length_c   1.000
_cell.angle_alpha   90.00
_cell.angle_beta   90.00
_cell.angle_gamma   90.00
#
_symmetry.space_group_name_H-M   'P 1'
#
loop_
_entity.id
_entity.type
_entity.pdbx_description
1 polymer ?
#
loop_
_entity_poly.entity_id
_entity_poly.type
_entity_poly.pdbx_seq_one_letter_code
_entity_poly.pdbx_strand_id
1 'polypeptide(L)'
;LNCEHAFDVMRGEVESELFSKFTFFIEQTVKTIRLDIAPVAAKQTLGSAESKKIVDAMESFMPMIATLPLDVGQRALALANSTVVASVERHLGSQEVKVVSTEGLLQLRVDLALIEQCLQKFTVFSTDTANDAFAPLKQLLDLFLYDDWATLFTTYTNADSVYKRVSLDTTAKVLAKYRESDDKTRSSVFVAMKTDRDKKKRKETIMAQLSELRGNKLPLLRTTRRVPGGSISRINL
;
A
#
# COMPACT_ATOMS: atom_id res chain seq x y z
N LEU A 1 -36.54 23.65 -17.56
CA LEU A 1 -35.56 22.73 -16.96
C LEU A 1 -35.34 21.58 -17.94
N ASN A 2 -34.08 21.26 -18.26
CA ASN A 2 -33.79 20.09 -19.07
C ASN A 2 -33.86 18.85 -18.16
N CYS A 3 -34.89 18.02 -18.32
CA CYS A 3 -35.11 16.83 -17.48
C CYS A 3 -33.92 15.85 -17.56
N GLU A 4 -33.26 15.76 -18.70
CA GLU A 4 -32.07 14.92 -18.89
C GLU A 4 -30.93 15.35 -17.95
N HIS A 5 -30.64 16.65 -17.90
CA HIS A 5 -29.65 17.21 -16.98
C HIS A 5 -30.02 16.97 -15.51
N ALA A 6 -31.30 17.10 -15.16
CA ALA A 6 -31.77 16.83 -13.80
C ALA A 6 -31.60 15.35 -13.40
N PHE A 7 -31.88 14.41 -14.32
CA PHE A 7 -31.67 12.98 -14.08
C PHE A 7 -30.20 12.60 -13.95
N ASP A 8 -29.32 13.19 -14.75
CA ASP A 8 -27.88 12.93 -14.65
C ASP A 8 -27.29 13.46 -13.34
N VAL A 9 -27.75 14.63 -12.87
CA VAL A 9 -27.36 15.16 -11.55
C VAL A 9 -27.82 14.23 -10.43
N MET A 10 -29.10 13.82 -10.43
CA MET A 10 -29.63 12.90 -9.42
C MET A 10 -28.90 11.54 -9.45
N ARG A 11 -28.58 11.01 -10.63
CA ARG A 11 -27.80 9.77 -10.77
C ARG A 11 -26.40 9.95 -10.19
N GLY A 12 -25.72 11.06 -10.52
CA GLY A 12 -24.39 11.36 -10.00
C GLY A 12 -24.34 11.48 -8.47
N GLU A 13 -25.38 12.07 -7.86
CA GLU A 13 -25.52 12.15 -6.40
C GLU A 13 -25.68 10.76 -5.76
N VAL A 14 -26.54 9.92 -6.33
CA VAL A 14 -26.75 8.54 -5.84
C VAL A 14 -25.49 7.71 -6.00
N GLU A 15 -24.81 7.78 -7.15
CA GLU A 15 -23.53 7.12 -7.39
C GLU A 15 -22.48 7.54 -6.35
N SER A 16 -22.35 8.85 -6.11
CA SER A 16 -21.39 9.39 -5.15
C SER A 16 -21.67 8.94 -3.71
N GLU A 17 -22.94 8.96 -3.29
CA GLU A 17 -23.31 8.50 -1.94
C GLU A 17 -23.06 6.99 -1.77
N LEU A 18 -23.44 6.21 -2.77
CA LEU A 18 -23.26 4.77 -2.79
C LEU A 18 -21.78 4.39 -2.71
N PHE A 19 -20.96 5.00 -3.56
CA PHE A 19 -19.52 4.79 -3.56
C PHE A 19 -18.87 5.23 -2.26
N SER A 20 -19.27 6.37 -1.69
CA SER A 20 -18.76 6.85 -0.40
C SER A 20 -19.03 5.86 0.75
N LYS A 21 -20.25 5.31 0.83
CA LYS A 21 -20.58 4.30 1.85
C LYS A 21 -19.76 3.03 1.68
N PHE A 22 -19.60 2.57 0.43
CA PHE A 22 -18.84 1.37 0.13
C PHE A 22 -17.34 1.53 0.43
N THR A 23 -16.74 2.64 0.01
CA THR A 23 -15.32 2.90 0.29
C THR A 23 -15.07 3.10 1.78
N PHE A 24 -15.97 3.79 2.49
CA PHE A 24 -15.89 3.92 3.94
C PHE A 24 -15.92 2.55 4.64
N PHE A 25 -16.80 1.64 4.21
CA PHE A 25 -16.85 0.27 4.75
C PHE A 25 -15.52 -0.46 4.57
N ILE A 26 -14.92 -0.40 3.38
CA ILE A 26 -13.60 -0.99 3.09
C ILE A 26 -12.55 -0.38 4.01
N GLU A 27 -12.49 0.95 4.10
CA GLU A 27 -11.54 1.68 4.94
C GLU A 27 -11.61 1.26 6.41
N GLN A 28 -12.82 1.17 6.97
CA GLN A 28 -13.00 0.75 8.37
C GLN A 28 -12.62 -0.72 8.58
N THR A 29 -12.95 -1.59 7.63
CA THR A 29 -12.61 -3.01 7.73
C THR A 29 -11.10 -3.22 7.65
N VAL A 30 -10.41 -2.55 6.72
CA VAL A 30 -8.95 -2.63 6.58
C VAL A 30 -8.22 -2.17 7.85
N LYS A 31 -8.70 -1.13 8.54
CA LYS A 31 -8.11 -0.68 9.82
C LYS A 31 -8.13 -1.75 10.92
N THR A 32 -9.01 -2.74 10.82
CA THR A 32 -9.09 -3.84 11.80
C THR A 32 -8.17 -5.01 11.48
N ILE A 33 -7.50 -5.02 10.32
CA ILE A 33 -6.57 -6.08 9.94
C ILE A 33 -5.42 -6.15 10.95
N ARG A 34 -5.19 -7.35 11.49
CA ARG A 34 -4.16 -7.59 12.50
C ARG A 34 -2.79 -7.80 11.85
N LEU A 35 -1.84 -6.96 12.24
CA LEU A 35 -0.45 -7.03 11.78
C LEU A 35 0.52 -7.58 12.83
N ASP A 36 0.11 -7.65 14.10
CA ASP A 36 0.86 -8.31 15.17
C ASP A 36 0.27 -9.69 15.45
N ILE A 37 0.66 -10.66 14.64
CA ILE A 37 0.28 -12.07 14.80
C ILE A 37 1.48 -12.81 15.38
N ALA A 38 1.27 -13.49 16.51
CA ALA A 38 2.31 -14.35 17.09
C ALA A 38 2.49 -15.63 16.25
N PRO A 39 3.73 -16.14 16.09
CA PRO A 39 3.99 -17.38 15.33
C PRO A 39 3.16 -18.58 15.78
N VAL A 40 2.91 -18.70 17.09
CA VAL A 40 2.10 -19.78 17.69
C VAL A 40 0.60 -19.66 17.42
N ALA A 41 0.13 -18.44 17.12
CA ALA A 41 -1.25 -18.14 16.79
C ALA A 41 -1.51 -18.13 15.28
N ALA A 42 -0.46 -18.19 14.46
CA ALA A 42 -0.55 -18.23 13.02
C ALA A 42 -1.14 -19.57 12.56
N LYS A 43 -2.44 -19.56 12.30
CA LYS A 43 -3.10 -20.59 11.51
C LYS A 43 -3.06 -20.14 10.07
N GLN A 44 -2.55 -20.96 9.15
CA GLN A 44 -2.71 -20.68 7.72
C GLN A 44 -4.21 -20.77 7.40
N THR A 45 -4.82 -19.60 7.20
CA THR A 45 -6.23 -19.48 6.80
C THR A 45 -6.28 -19.06 5.33
N LEU A 46 -7.36 -19.42 4.63
CA LEU A 46 -7.66 -18.97 3.27
C LEU A 46 -8.07 -17.47 3.21
N GLY A 47 -7.71 -16.67 4.22
CA GLY A 47 -8.12 -15.28 4.40
C GLY A 47 -8.62 -15.01 5.82
N SER A 48 -8.25 -13.84 6.33
CA SER A 48 -8.72 -13.28 7.60
C SER A 48 -10.24 -13.04 7.61
N ALA A 49 -10.80 -12.78 8.79
CA ALA A 49 -12.21 -12.43 8.90
C ALA A 49 -12.50 -11.09 8.20
N GLU A 50 -11.52 -10.18 8.22
CA GLU A 50 -11.59 -8.85 7.63
C GLU A 50 -11.59 -8.92 6.10
N SER A 51 -10.68 -9.70 5.50
CA SER A 51 -10.65 -9.89 4.04
C SER A 51 -11.91 -10.56 3.52
N LYS A 52 -12.45 -11.54 4.25
CA LYS A 52 -13.73 -12.18 3.92
C LYS A 52 -14.89 -11.20 3.94
N LYS A 53 -14.98 -10.32 4.95
CA LYS A 53 -15.99 -9.25 4.98
C LYS A 53 -15.90 -8.31 3.78
N ILE A 54 -14.68 -7.96 3.35
CA ILE A 54 -14.46 -7.13 2.16
C ILE A 54 -14.94 -7.86 0.90
N VAL A 55 -14.59 -9.15 0.76
CA VAL A 55 -15.02 -9.99 -0.36
C VAL A 55 -16.54 -10.13 -0.39
N ASP A 56 -17.17 -10.48 0.74
CA ASP A 56 -18.62 -10.62 0.84
C ASP A 56 -19.34 -9.31 0.46
N ALA A 57 -18.80 -8.17 0.91
CA ALA A 57 -19.33 -6.86 0.53
C ALA A 57 -19.15 -6.58 -0.97
N MET A 58 -17.99 -6.90 -1.56
CA MET A 58 -17.75 -6.76 -3.00
C MET A 58 -18.69 -7.65 -3.82
N GLU A 59 -18.86 -8.91 -3.43
CA GLU A 59 -19.74 -9.85 -4.12
C GLU A 59 -21.22 -9.46 -3.99
N SER A 60 -21.61 -8.79 -2.89
CA SER A 60 -22.94 -8.21 -2.76
C SER A 60 -23.11 -6.92 -3.57
N PHE A 61 -22.07 -6.09 -3.66
CA PHE A 61 -22.13 -4.74 -4.23
C PHE A 61 -21.98 -4.71 -5.75
N MET A 62 -21.03 -5.48 -6.28
CA MET A 62 -20.67 -5.40 -7.70
C MET A 62 -21.76 -5.88 -8.67
N PRO A 63 -22.61 -6.88 -8.36
CA PRO A 63 -23.76 -7.22 -9.20
C PRO A 63 -24.79 -6.08 -9.31
N MET A 64 -24.95 -5.26 -8.26
CA MET A 64 -25.81 -4.08 -8.30
C MET A 64 -25.26 -3.06 -9.29
N ILE A 65 -23.93 -2.84 -9.28
CA ILE A 65 -23.27 -1.96 -10.25
C ILE A 65 -23.32 -2.52 -11.67
N ALA A 66 -23.35 -3.85 -11.85
CA ALA A 66 -23.42 -4.45 -13.18
C ALA A 66 -24.72 -4.13 -13.95
N THR A 67 -25.72 -3.58 -13.26
CA THR A 67 -26.96 -3.06 -13.88
C THR A 67 -26.83 -1.61 -14.38
N LEU A 68 -25.70 -0.95 -14.07
CA LEU A 68 -25.43 0.43 -14.43
C LEU A 68 -24.60 0.51 -15.74
N PRO A 69 -24.52 1.70 -16.37
CA PRO A 69 -23.66 1.92 -17.52
C PRO A 69 -22.20 1.48 -17.29
N LEU A 70 -21.55 1.04 -18.37
CA LEU A 70 -20.21 0.46 -18.33
C LEU A 70 -19.17 1.37 -17.65
N ASP A 71 -19.22 2.67 -17.92
CA ASP A 71 -18.31 3.66 -17.36
C ASP A 71 -18.49 3.82 -15.84
N VAL A 72 -19.72 3.66 -15.33
CA VAL A 72 -20.02 3.66 -13.90
C VAL A 72 -19.40 2.43 -13.24
N GLY A 73 -19.54 1.26 -13.87
CA GLY A 73 -18.91 0.01 -13.41
C GLY A 73 -17.38 0.07 -13.38
N GLN A 74 -16.77 0.63 -14.43
CA GLN A 74 -15.32 0.86 -14.50
C GLN A 74 -14.84 1.81 -13.40
N ARG A 75 -15.54 2.94 -13.18
CA ARG A 75 -15.22 3.89 -12.10
C ARG A 75 -15.36 3.24 -10.72
N ALA A 76 -16.41 2.46 -10.49
CA ALA A 76 -16.63 1.76 -9.24
C ALA A 76 -15.53 0.73 -8.96
N LEU A 77 -15.14 -0.08 -9.96
CA LEU A 77 -14.07 -1.06 -9.82
C LEU A 77 -12.72 -0.38 -9.57
N ALA A 78 -12.39 0.67 -10.33
CA ALA A 78 -11.16 1.44 -10.13
C ALA A 78 -11.11 2.08 -8.73
N LEU A 79 -12.24 2.65 -8.28
CA LEU A 79 -12.36 3.22 -6.94
C LEU A 79 -12.17 2.16 -5.87
N ALA A 80 -12.85 1.01 -5.96
CA ALA A 80 -12.71 -0.10 -5.02
C ALA A 80 -11.26 -0.59 -4.90
N ASN A 81 -10.59 -0.82 -6.04
CA ASN A 81 -9.17 -1.19 -6.09
C ASN A 81 -8.30 -0.15 -5.36
N SER A 82 -8.44 1.13 -5.73
CA SER A 82 -7.63 2.21 -5.17
C SER A 82 -7.89 2.41 -3.67
N THR A 83 -9.13 2.26 -3.22
CA THR A 83 -9.50 2.37 -1.80
C THR A 83 -8.88 1.26 -0.99
N VAL A 84 -8.91 -0.01 -1.44
CA VAL A 84 -8.25 -1.11 -0.72
C VAL A 84 -6.76 -0.82 -0.59
N VAL A 85 -6.09 -0.48 -1.71
CA VAL A 85 -4.65 -0.24 -1.74
C VAL A 85 -4.27 0.92 -0.81
N ALA A 86 -4.92 2.08 -0.97
CA ALA A 86 -4.63 3.26 -0.16
C ALA A 86 -4.95 3.04 1.33
N SER A 87 -6.01 2.29 1.64
CA SER A 87 -6.37 1.95 3.03
C SER A 87 -5.32 1.06 3.69
N VAL A 88 -4.81 0.06 2.97
CA VAL A 88 -3.80 -0.86 3.48
C VAL A 88 -2.47 -0.12 3.67
N GLU A 89 -2.05 0.71 2.70
CA GLU A 89 -0.88 1.56 2.85
C GLU A 89 -0.99 2.51 4.06
N ARG A 90 -2.17 3.13 4.24
CA ARG A 90 -2.44 4.00 5.38
C ARG A 90 -2.40 3.23 6.70
N HIS A 91 -2.96 2.03 6.74
CA HIS A 91 -2.96 1.16 7.93
C HIS A 91 -1.54 0.76 8.32
N LEU A 92 -0.75 0.25 7.36
CA LEU A 92 0.68 -0.05 7.55
C LEU A 92 1.48 1.17 8.05
N GLY A 93 1.17 2.35 7.51
CA GLY A 93 1.78 3.62 7.90
C GLY A 93 1.28 4.18 9.25
N SER A 94 0.11 3.77 9.73
CA SER A 94 -0.58 4.37 10.88
C SER A 94 0.19 4.25 12.19
N GLN A 95 0.19 5.30 13.01
CA GLN A 95 0.81 5.28 14.34
C GLN A 95 0.10 4.33 15.32
N GLU A 96 -1.15 3.95 15.03
CA GLU A 96 -1.91 2.98 15.81
C GLU A 96 -1.31 1.57 15.70
N VAL A 97 -0.70 1.26 14.55
CA VAL A 97 0.05 0.02 14.36
C VAL A 97 1.43 0.19 14.98
N LYS A 98 1.63 -0.45 16.14
CA LYS A 98 2.90 -0.39 16.89
C LYS A 98 3.89 -1.47 16.46
N VAL A 99 3.38 -2.63 16.08
CA VAL A 99 4.18 -3.81 15.72
C VAL A 99 3.62 -4.41 14.44
N VAL A 100 4.54 -4.81 13.56
CA VAL A 100 4.25 -5.59 12.35
C VAL A 100 5.09 -6.86 12.44
N SER A 101 4.46 -8.04 12.51
CA SER A 101 5.15 -9.33 12.52
C SER A 101 5.23 -9.95 11.12
N THR A 102 6.17 -10.87 10.92
CA THR A 102 6.25 -11.68 9.69
C THR A 102 4.94 -12.38 9.39
N GLU A 103 4.30 -12.98 10.40
CA GLU A 103 3.04 -13.69 10.25
C GLU A 103 1.88 -12.76 9.89
N GLY A 104 1.89 -11.53 10.41
CA GLY A 104 0.94 -10.48 10.01
C GLY A 104 1.07 -10.12 8.53
N LEU A 105 2.31 -9.98 8.03
CA LEU A 105 2.56 -9.71 6.60
C LEU A 105 2.22 -10.90 5.71
N LEU A 106 2.48 -12.13 6.16
CA LEU A 106 2.05 -13.35 5.46
C LEU A 106 0.53 -13.42 5.33
N GLN A 107 -0.20 -13.17 6.42
CA GLN A 107 -1.66 -13.16 6.39
C GLN A 107 -2.19 -12.03 5.51
N LEU A 108 -1.59 -10.83 5.57
CA LEU A 108 -1.96 -9.71 4.70
C LEU A 108 -1.75 -10.06 3.21
N ARG A 109 -0.69 -10.81 2.86
CA ARG A 109 -0.46 -11.28 1.49
C ARG A 109 -1.62 -12.16 1.00
N VAL A 110 -2.06 -13.10 1.83
CA VAL A 110 -3.20 -13.99 1.52
C VAL A 110 -4.48 -13.18 1.37
N ASP A 111 -4.72 -12.24 2.30
CA ASP A 111 -5.89 -11.36 2.30
C ASP A 111 -5.97 -10.51 1.02
N LEU A 112 -4.85 -9.89 0.61
CA LEU A 112 -4.80 -9.09 -0.62
C LEU A 112 -5.03 -9.94 -1.87
N ALA A 113 -4.45 -11.15 -1.93
CA ALA A 113 -4.67 -12.07 -3.05
C ALA A 113 -6.14 -12.50 -3.15
N LEU A 114 -6.80 -12.75 -2.02
CA LEU A 114 -8.21 -13.10 -1.99
C LEU A 114 -9.11 -11.94 -2.48
N ILE A 115 -8.85 -10.72 -1.99
CA ILE A 115 -9.61 -9.53 -2.40
C ILE A 115 -9.40 -9.24 -3.89
N GLU A 116 -8.16 -9.29 -4.37
CA GLU A 116 -7.84 -9.06 -5.77
C GLU A 116 -8.48 -10.12 -6.67
N GLN A 117 -8.42 -11.40 -6.29
CA GLN A 117 -9.09 -12.48 -7.03
C GLN A 117 -10.60 -12.25 -7.12
N CYS A 118 -11.24 -11.75 -6.05
CA CYS A 118 -12.64 -11.35 -6.07
C CYS A 118 -12.88 -10.23 -7.10
N LEU A 119 -12.07 -9.16 -7.06
CA LEU A 119 -12.20 -8.03 -7.97
C LEU A 119 -11.98 -8.41 -9.44
N GLN A 120 -11.08 -9.36 -9.70
CA GLN A 120 -10.83 -9.90 -11.04
C GLN A 120 -12.02 -10.67 -11.62
N LYS A 121 -13.01 -11.10 -10.82
CA LYS A 121 -14.25 -11.71 -11.35
C LYS A 121 -15.06 -10.71 -12.19
N PHE A 122 -14.84 -9.41 -12.00
CA PHE A 122 -15.56 -8.34 -12.69
C PHE A 122 -14.79 -7.82 -13.91
N THR A 123 -14.26 -8.75 -14.73
CA THR A 123 -13.41 -8.46 -15.90
C THR A 123 -14.06 -7.54 -16.92
N VAL A 124 -15.39 -7.54 -17.03
CA VAL A 124 -16.16 -6.64 -17.91
C VAL A 124 -15.90 -5.16 -17.61
N PHE A 125 -15.57 -4.83 -16.35
CA PHE A 125 -15.23 -3.48 -15.91
C PHE A 125 -13.72 -3.27 -15.78
N SER A 126 -12.90 -4.29 -16.04
CA SER A 126 -11.46 -4.23 -15.81
C SER A 126 -10.76 -3.40 -16.89
N THR A 127 -9.80 -2.60 -16.44
CA THR A 127 -8.85 -1.87 -17.25
C THR A 127 -7.44 -2.34 -16.88
N ASP A 128 -6.45 -2.14 -17.75
CA ASP A 128 -5.06 -2.48 -17.45
C ASP A 128 -4.57 -1.85 -16.13
N THR A 129 -5.04 -0.64 -15.83
CA THR A 129 -4.77 0.05 -14.56
C THR A 129 -5.42 -0.61 -13.34
N ALA A 130 -6.60 -1.21 -13.49
CA ALA A 130 -7.26 -1.93 -12.40
C ALA A 130 -6.55 -3.24 -12.06
N ASN A 131 -6.03 -3.94 -13.06
CA ASN A 131 -5.33 -5.22 -12.89
C ASN A 131 -3.99 -5.07 -12.14
N ASP A 132 -3.33 -3.93 -12.26
CA ASP A 132 -2.03 -3.65 -11.65
C ASP A 132 -2.11 -2.91 -10.30
N ALA A 133 -3.31 -2.59 -9.82
CA ALA A 133 -3.51 -1.72 -8.65
C ALA A 133 -2.81 -2.24 -7.38
N PHE A 134 -2.79 -3.57 -7.18
CA PHE A 134 -2.20 -4.21 -6.01
C PHE A 134 -0.68 -4.43 -6.10
N ALA A 135 -0.07 -4.20 -7.27
CA ALA A 135 1.35 -4.46 -7.49
C ALA A 135 2.28 -3.74 -6.49
N PRO A 136 2.08 -2.45 -6.13
CA PRO A 136 2.91 -1.77 -5.13
C PRO A 136 2.95 -2.49 -3.78
N LEU A 137 1.78 -2.93 -3.30
CA LEU A 137 1.66 -3.64 -2.01
C LEU A 137 2.27 -5.04 -2.07
N LYS A 138 2.04 -5.77 -3.17
CA LYS A 138 2.66 -7.10 -3.37
C LYS A 138 4.18 -7.01 -3.37
N GLN A 139 4.75 -6.06 -4.11
CA GLN A 139 6.19 -5.83 -4.12
C GLN A 139 6.72 -5.46 -2.73
N LEU A 140 6.00 -4.63 -1.97
CA LEU A 140 6.37 -4.31 -0.59
C LEU A 140 6.36 -5.58 0.27
N LEU A 141 5.31 -6.40 0.20
CA LEU A 141 5.22 -7.64 0.96
C LEU A 141 6.34 -8.61 0.58
N ASP A 142 6.59 -8.81 -0.71
CA ASP A 142 7.66 -9.68 -1.19
C ASP A 142 9.04 -9.20 -0.71
N LEU A 143 9.30 -7.89 -0.69
CA LEU A 143 10.53 -7.32 -0.14
C LEU A 143 10.76 -7.74 1.33
N PHE A 144 9.75 -7.61 2.18
CA PHE A 144 9.85 -7.98 3.60
C PHE A 144 9.88 -9.50 3.80
N LEU A 145 9.07 -10.25 3.05
CA LEU A 145 8.92 -11.69 3.23
C LEU A 145 10.13 -12.49 2.69
N TYR A 146 10.77 -12.00 1.63
CA TYR A 146 12.00 -12.58 1.10
C TYR A 146 13.27 -11.90 1.61
N ASP A 147 13.13 -10.83 2.39
CA ASP A 147 14.25 -10.09 3.00
C ASP A 147 15.25 -9.56 1.95
N ASP A 148 14.73 -9.18 0.77
CA ASP A 148 15.51 -8.92 -0.46
C ASP A 148 15.95 -7.45 -0.59
N TRP A 149 16.55 -6.92 0.47
CA TRP A 149 17.02 -5.54 0.52
C TRP A 149 18.14 -5.25 -0.47
N ALA A 150 18.98 -6.25 -0.77
CA ALA A 150 20.09 -6.11 -1.71
C ALA A 150 19.60 -5.80 -3.13
N THR A 151 18.58 -6.54 -3.61
CA THR A 151 17.98 -6.29 -4.93
C THR A 151 17.28 -4.95 -4.97
N LEU A 152 16.58 -4.56 -3.90
CA LEU A 152 16.00 -3.21 -3.79
C LEU A 152 17.09 -2.14 -3.99
N PHE A 153 18.15 -2.12 -3.17
CA PHE A 153 19.12 -1.03 -3.22
C PHE A 153 19.93 -0.98 -4.51
N THR A 154 20.18 -2.13 -5.14
CA THR A 154 20.97 -2.19 -6.37
C THR A 154 20.17 -1.89 -7.63
N THR A 155 18.88 -2.24 -7.65
CA THR A 155 18.08 -2.18 -8.89
C THR A 155 16.97 -1.16 -8.87
N TYR A 156 16.59 -0.55 -7.74
CA TYR A 156 15.36 0.27 -7.65
C TYR A 156 15.28 1.45 -8.64
N THR A 157 16.40 1.96 -9.14
CA THR A 157 16.44 3.00 -10.18
C THR A 157 16.28 2.46 -11.60
N ASN A 158 16.40 1.15 -11.81
CA ASN A 158 16.28 0.49 -13.11
C ASN A 158 14.80 0.30 -13.48
N ALA A 159 14.48 0.50 -14.76
CA ALA A 159 13.11 0.35 -15.28
C ALA A 159 12.53 -1.07 -15.10
N ASP A 160 13.42 -2.07 -15.07
CA ASP A 160 13.09 -3.49 -14.95
C ASP A 160 13.16 -4.02 -13.51
N SER A 161 13.34 -3.14 -12.52
CA SER A 161 13.36 -3.56 -11.12
C SER A 161 12.05 -4.21 -10.71
N VAL A 162 12.15 -5.37 -10.08
CA VAL A 162 11.01 -6.07 -9.48
C VAL A 162 10.36 -5.28 -8.34
N TYR A 163 11.07 -4.29 -7.77
CA TYR A 163 10.59 -3.42 -6.69
C TYR A 163 10.28 -1.99 -7.14
N LYS A 164 10.19 -1.71 -8.45
CA LYS A 164 10.04 -0.35 -9.00
C LYS A 164 8.79 0.42 -8.53
N ARG A 165 7.74 -0.27 -8.08
CA ARG A 165 6.48 0.31 -7.62
C ARG A 165 6.40 0.42 -6.08
N VAL A 166 7.39 -0.08 -5.35
CA VAL A 166 7.42 -0.01 -3.88
C VAL A 166 7.50 1.45 -3.42
N SER A 167 6.60 1.83 -2.51
CA SER A 167 6.72 3.10 -1.78
C SER A 167 7.84 3.00 -0.74
N LEU A 168 8.94 3.74 -0.95
CA LEU A 168 10.05 3.78 0.02
C LEU A 168 9.63 4.39 1.35
N ASP A 169 8.64 5.31 1.35
CA ASP A 169 8.14 5.92 2.58
C ASP A 169 7.33 4.92 3.42
N THR A 170 6.42 4.17 2.78
CA THR A 170 5.68 3.09 3.44
C THR A 170 6.63 2.00 3.93
N THR A 171 7.63 1.64 3.11
CA THR A 171 8.67 0.66 3.48
C THR A 171 9.42 1.07 4.75
N ALA A 172 9.87 2.32 4.84
CA ALA A 172 10.56 2.81 6.04
C ALA A 172 9.64 2.78 7.29
N LYS A 173 8.36 3.16 7.13
CA LYS A 173 7.37 3.13 8.22
C LYS A 173 7.10 1.70 8.72
N VAL A 174 6.96 0.74 7.79
CA VAL A 174 6.77 -0.68 8.13
C VAL A 174 8.04 -1.22 8.79
N LEU A 175 9.21 -0.97 8.22
CA LEU A 175 10.49 -1.43 8.76
C LEU A 175 10.71 -0.95 10.20
N ALA A 176 10.37 0.30 10.50
CA ALA A 176 10.45 0.86 11.85
C ALA A 176 9.63 0.06 12.89
N LYS A 177 8.50 -0.53 12.48
CA LYS A 177 7.59 -1.32 13.32
C LYS A 177 7.79 -2.84 13.18
N TYR A 178 8.56 -3.25 12.19
CA TYR A 178 8.75 -4.66 11.84
C TYR A 178 9.52 -5.39 12.94
N ARG A 179 8.98 -6.54 13.35
CA ARG A 179 9.57 -7.52 14.25
C ARG A 179 9.73 -8.82 13.47
N GLU A 180 10.99 -9.18 13.20
CA GLU A 180 11.34 -10.49 12.65
C GLU A 180 10.85 -11.60 13.59
N SER A 181 10.44 -12.74 13.03
CA SER A 181 10.09 -13.92 13.81
C SER A 181 11.28 -14.37 14.65
N ASP A 182 11.06 -14.63 15.94
CA ASP A 182 12.08 -15.26 16.77
C ASP A 182 12.21 -16.72 16.34
N ASP A 183 13.38 -17.04 15.78
CA ASP A 183 13.75 -18.42 15.49
C ASP A 183 13.57 -19.23 16.78
N LYS A 184 12.78 -20.30 16.71
CA LYS A 184 12.32 -21.13 17.84
C LYS A 184 13.46 -21.88 18.58
N THR A 185 14.70 -21.51 18.34
CA THR A 185 15.88 -22.07 18.98
C THR A 185 16.63 -20.95 19.68
N ARG A 186 16.67 -20.95 21.02
CA ARG A 186 17.95 -21.10 21.77
C ARG A 186 17.80 -20.89 23.28
N SER A 187 18.57 -21.71 23.96
CA SER A 187 18.61 -22.03 25.39
C SER A 187 19.52 -21.11 26.23
N SER A 188 19.79 -19.87 25.81
CA SER A 188 20.64 -18.94 26.59
C SER A 188 20.33 -17.46 26.34
N VAL A 189 20.09 -16.73 27.44
CA VAL A 189 19.78 -15.28 27.47
C VAL A 189 20.89 -14.44 26.81
N PHE A 190 22.15 -14.84 26.92
CA PHE A 190 23.28 -14.11 26.34
C PHE A 190 23.31 -14.19 24.80
N VAL A 191 22.94 -15.33 24.22
CA VAL A 191 22.86 -15.50 22.77
C VAL A 191 21.68 -14.72 22.19
N ALA A 192 20.56 -14.69 22.90
CA ALA A 192 19.40 -13.86 22.54
C ALA A 192 19.78 -12.37 22.50
N MET A 193 20.39 -11.84 23.57
CA MET A 193 20.82 -10.43 23.62
C MET A 193 21.76 -10.01 22.50
N LYS A 194 22.70 -10.89 22.11
CA LYS A 194 23.62 -10.61 20.99
C LYS A 194 22.88 -10.58 19.65
N THR A 195 21.99 -11.54 19.44
CA THR A 195 21.17 -11.63 18.22
C THR A 195 20.27 -10.40 18.06
N ASP A 196 19.66 -9.94 19.15
CA ASP A 196 18.83 -8.72 19.14
C ASP A 196 19.62 -7.46 18.77
N ARG A 197 20.85 -7.34 19.30
CA ARG A 197 21.74 -6.22 18.96
C ARG A 197 22.12 -6.23 17.48
N ASP A 198 22.39 -7.39 16.91
CA ASP A 198 22.77 -7.52 15.50
C ASP A 198 21.57 -7.25 14.58
N LYS A 199 20.37 -7.75 14.92
CA LYS A 199 19.11 -7.41 14.24
C LYS A 199 18.84 -5.90 14.27
N LYS A 200 19.04 -5.24 15.41
CA LYS A 200 18.87 -3.79 15.55
C LYS A 200 19.82 -3.01 14.63
N LYS A 201 21.11 -3.36 14.61
CA LYS A 201 22.10 -2.74 13.73
C LYS A 201 21.76 -2.92 12.25
N ARG A 202 21.31 -4.13 11.88
CA ARG A 202 20.87 -4.42 10.51
C ARG A 202 19.72 -3.51 10.10
N LYS A 203 18.70 -3.41 10.94
CA LYS A 203 17.54 -2.53 10.73
C LYS A 203 17.95 -1.05 10.61
N GLU A 204 18.86 -0.58 11.46
CA GLU A 204 19.41 0.78 11.37
C GLU A 204 20.16 1.02 10.05
N THR A 205 20.94 0.04 9.59
CA THR A 205 21.66 0.09 8.31
C THR A 205 20.69 0.17 7.13
N ILE A 206 19.68 -0.69 7.11
CA ILE A 206 18.65 -0.68 6.06
C ILE A 206 17.88 0.65 6.06
N MET A 207 17.54 1.18 7.24
CA MET A 207 16.88 2.49 7.37
C MET A 207 17.74 3.65 6.82
N ALA A 208 19.06 3.61 7.05
CA ALA A 208 19.97 4.61 6.50
C ALA A 208 20.04 4.52 4.97
N GLN A 209 20.19 3.31 4.42
CA GLN A 209 20.20 3.08 2.97
C GLN A 209 18.87 3.46 2.30
N LEU A 210 17.73 3.18 2.92
CA LEU A 210 16.41 3.64 2.46
C LEU A 210 16.33 5.17 2.43
N SER A 211 16.90 5.85 3.42
CA SER A 211 16.90 7.32 3.49
C SER A 211 17.75 7.93 2.38
N GLU A 212 18.92 7.34 2.10
CA GLU A 212 19.77 7.74 0.98
C GLU A 212 19.07 7.52 -0.38
N LEU A 213 18.47 6.34 -0.58
CA LEU A 213 17.75 6.01 -1.80
C LEU A 213 16.56 6.97 -2.06
N ARG A 214 15.86 7.38 -0.99
CA ARG A 214 14.80 8.40 -1.04
C ARG A 214 15.35 9.79 -1.38
N GLY A 215 16.48 10.17 -0.79
CA GLY A 215 17.15 11.43 -1.07
C GLY A 215 17.58 11.54 -2.54
N ASN A 216 18.07 10.44 -3.11
CA ASN A 216 18.49 10.37 -4.52
C ASN A 216 17.30 10.49 -5.50
N LYS A 217 16.08 10.12 -5.08
CA LYS A 217 14.82 10.34 -5.84
C LYS A 217 14.31 11.78 -5.76
N LEU A 218 14.86 12.63 -4.88
CA LEU A 218 14.55 14.06 -4.81
C LEU A 218 15.65 14.83 -5.56
N PRO A 219 15.60 14.98 -6.90
CA PRO A 219 16.50 15.91 -7.56
C PRO A 219 16.25 17.28 -6.93
N LEU A 220 17.32 17.83 -6.40
CA LEU A 220 17.38 19.13 -5.76
C LEU A 220 16.62 20.16 -6.62
N LEU A 221 15.47 20.64 -6.16
CA LEU A 221 15.11 22.06 -6.32
C LEU A 221 16.03 22.88 -5.38
N ARG A 222 17.35 22.71 -5.53
CA ARG A 222 18.28 23.77 -5.18
C ARG A 222 18.35 24.61 -6.43
N THR A 223 17.48 25.60 -6.48
CA THR A 223 17.66 26.78 -7.31
C THR A 223 19.00 27.39 -6.90
N THR A 224 20.10 26.95 -7.50
CA THR A 224 21.30 27.77 -7.59
C THR A 224 20.88 28.95 -8.46
N ARG A 225 20.37 30.01 -7.82
CA ARG A 225 20.36 31.34 -8.41
C ARG A 225 21.84 31.73 -8.52
N ARG A 226 22.50 31.28 -9.59
CA ARG A 226 23.67 31.98 -10.11
C ARG A 226 23.18 33.40 -10.35
N VAL A 227 23.67 34.35 -9.58
CA VAL A 227 23.67 35.75 -9.96
C VAL A 227 24.80 35.89 -10.97
N PRO A 228 24.53 36.08 -12.27
CA PRO A 228 25.58 36.41 -13.21
C PRO A 228 25.73 37.93 -13.17
N GLY A 229 26.92 38.40 -12.80
CA GLY A 229 27.48 39.67 -13.25
C GLY A 229 26.66 40.92 -12.94
N GLY A 230 27.11 41.66 -11.92
CA GLY A 230 26.72 43.04 -11.74
C GLY A 230 27.06 43.88 -12.98
N SER A 231 26.08 44.66 -13.43
CA SER A 231 26.30 46.02 -13.89
C SER A 231 25.00 46.79 -13.68
N ILE A 232 25.04 47.69 -12.71
CA ILE A 232 24.01 48.70 -12.51
C ILE A 232 24.15 49.68 -13.67
N SER A 233 23.13 49.80 -14.50
CA SER A 233 22.93 50.98 -15.32
C SER A 233 21.48 51.42 -15.21
N ARG A 234 21.35 52.65 -14.71
CA ARG A 234 20.13 53.42 -14.57
C ARG A 234 19.43 53.52 -15.91
N ILE A 235 18.13 53.28 -15.95
CA ILE A 235 17.24 53.98 -16.90
C ILE A 235 16.01 54.42 -16.10
N ASN A 236 15.89 55.73 -15.96
CA ASN A 236 14.65 56.43 -15.62
C ASN A 236 13.77 56.46 -16.86
N LEU A 237 12.53 55.95 -16.74
CA LEU A 237 11.26 56.52 -17.23
C LEU A 237 10.13 55.52 -16.95
#